data_AF-A0A6P1AG56-F1
#
_entry.id   AF-A0A6P1AG56-F1
#
_cell.length_a   1.000
_cell.length_b   1.000
_cell.length_c   1.000
_cell.angle_alpha   90.00
_cell.angle_beta   90.00
_cell.angle_gamma   90.00
#
_symmetry.space_group_name_H-M   'P 1'
#
loop_
_entity.id
_entity.type
_entity.pdbx_description
1 polymer ?
#
loop_
_entity_poly.entity_id
_entity_poly.type
_entity_poly.pdbx_seq_one_letter_code
_entity_poly.pdbx_strand_id
1 'polypeptide(L)'
;MLALESHNQYPDCLLLELTAIRSEKEQFELYLTLNFNQQWENLLDGKVKFALRGGQLSLNVKNGVITTHKQDFGEFAALVTDLATDSNLVLTFAVPPGITTLQGSVSKAKLGTLQVQAQPYHLEAKFTVKRQDICLTEAEGLWHHDISPNKHAILDSKLALFLLATKLTPYISQAQLCSDTPNKPIENSEAIEALSELKKIIEKITTAQTNNFLELAKIAQINPLTDLAGGNLMATNLSNINLSGANLFRVNLRGSELDDADLSGANLQGAKLSGADLSGAYLSEANLSFVDLHCASLALANLSGANLENANLLEANLSNVNLSGAKVANAKFGKNAGITKEMKQNLQQRGAIFEE
;
A
#
# COMPACT_ATOMS: atom_id res chain seq x y z
N MET A 1 16.98 -31.67 -3.34
CA MET A 1 16.46 -30.32 -3.02
C MET A 1 17.27 -29.35 -3.84
N LEU A 2 16.64 -28.63 -4.75
CA LEU A 2 17.30 -27.61 -5.56
C LEU A 2 16.86 -26.25 -5.00
N ALA A 3 17.80 -25.52 -4.39
CA ALA A 3 17.61 -24.10 -4.13
C ALA A 3 17.68 -23.39 -5.48
N LEU A 4 16.69 -22.55 -5.76
CA LEU A 4 16.59 -21.84 -7.02
C LEU A 4 17.56 -20.67 -7.06
N GLU A 5 18.01 -20.29 -8.26
CA GLU A 5 18.80 -19.08 -8.41
C GLU A 5 17.93 -17.88 -8.04
N SER A 6 18.37 -17.13 -7.04
CA SER A 6 17.62 -16.02 -6.47
C SER A 6 18.36 -14.71 -6.68
N HIS A 7 17.66 -13.71 -7.20
CA HIS A 7 18.10 -12.33 -7.20
C HIS A 7 17.22 -11.54 -6.23
N ASN A 8 17.83 -11.02 -5.17
CA ASN A 8 17.14 -10.26 -4.15
C ASN A 8 17.91 -8.99 -3.84
N GLN A 9 17.32 -7.84 -4.17
CA GLN A 9 17.98 -6.55 -3.96
C GLN A 9 17.94 -6.13 -2.48
N TYR A 10 16.93 -6.58 -1.74
CA TYR A 10 16.65 -6.16 -0.36
C TYR A 10 16.31 -7.36 0.51
N PRO A 11 17.30 -8.25 0.79
CA PRO A 11 17.08 -9.51 1.48
C PRO A 11 16.65 -9.35 2.94
N ASP A 12 16.97 -8.21 3.58
CA ASP A 12 16.48 -7.93 4.93
C ASP A 12 15.03 -7.45 4.92
N CYS A 13 14.59 -6.74 3.86
CA CYS A 13 13.20 -6.29 3.73
C CYS A 13 12.26 -7.44 3.36
N LEU A 14 12.64 -8.22 2.35
CA LEU A 14 11.91 -9.39 1.90
C LEU A 14 12.90 -10.49 1.57
N LEU A 15 12.96 -11.54 2.39
CA LEU A 15 13.52 -12.81 1.96
C LEU A 15 12.47 -13.55 1.13
N LEU A 16 12.83 -13.97 -0.07
CA LEU A 16 12.04 -14.90 -0.88
C LEU A 16 12.95 -16.04 -1.30
N GLU A 17 12.65 -17.24 -0.81
CA GLU A 17 13.29 -18.47 -1.25
C GLU A 17 12.22 -19.40 -1.79
N LEU A 18 12.41 -19.85 -3.01
CA LEU A 18 11.59 -20.89 -3.62
C LEU A 18 12.47 -22.14 -3.75
N THR A 19 11.99 -23.25 -3.21
CA THR A 19 12.67 -24.54 -3.23
C THR A 19 11.88 -25.52 -4.07
N ALA A 20 12.57 -26.25 -4.96
CA ALA A 20 11.99 -27.33 -5.74
C ALA A 20 12.50 -28.69 -5.25
N ILE A 21 11.59 -29.58 -4.88
CA ILE A 21 11.89 -30.96 -4.51
C ILE A 21 11.33 -31.87 -5.61
N ARG A 22 12.21 -32.59 -6.30
CA ARG A 22 11.79 -33.54 -7.33
C ARG A 22 11.06 -34.73 -6.67
N SER A 23 9.79 -34.93 -7.03
CA SER A 23 8.97 -36.06 -6.53
C SER A 23 9.00 -37.26 -7.48
N GLU A 24 8.91 -37.01 -8.79
CA GLU A 24 8.88 -38.04 -9.85
C GLU A 24 9.66 -37.60 -11.11
N LYS A 25 9.59 -38.40 -12.19
CA LYS A 25 10.12 -38.00 -13.50
C LYS A 25 9.30 -36.80 -13.98
N GLU A 26 9.94 -35.63 -14.14
CA GLU A 26 9.33 -34.39 -14.63
C GLU A 26 8.33 -33.70 -13.67
N GLN A 27 8.38 -34.04 -12.38
CA GLN A 27 7.59 -33.36 -11.33
C GLN A 27 8.45 -32.73 -10.24
N PHE A 28 8.06 -31.53 -9.83
CA PHE A 28 8.68 -30.79 -8.74
C PHE A 28 7.63 -30.27 -7.75
N GLU A 29 7.77 -30.63 -6.49
CA GLU A 29 7.04 -29.97 -5.41
C GLU A 29 7.69 -28.61 -5.10
N LEU A 30 6.88 -27.57 -5.04
CA LEU A 30 7.31 -26.20 -4.82
C LEU A 30 7.01 -25.77 -3.39
N TYR A 31 8.05 -25.30 -2.70
CA TYR A 31 7.98 -24.81 -1.33
C TYR A 31 8.50 -23.38 -1.25
N LEU A 32 7.73 -22.52 -0.60
CA LEU A 32 8.03 -21.11 -0.42
C LEU A 32 8.45 -20.82 1.02
N THR A 33 9.56 -20.11 1.17
CA THR A 33 9.91 -19.43 2.40
C THR A 33 9.87 -17.92 2.13
N LEU A 34 9.10 -17.17 2.91
CA LEU A 34 9.12 -15.72 2.91
C LEU A 34 9.46 -15.19 4.30
N ASN A 35 10.19 -14.09 4.37
CA ASN A 35 10.32 -13.29 5.58
C ASN A 35 10.17 -11.81 5.24
N PHE A 36 9.20 -11.14 5.85
CA PHE A 36 9.01 -9.70 5.73
C PHE A 36 9.55 -8.99 6.96
N ASN A 37 10.33 -7.95 6.74
CA ASN A 37 10.85 -7.08 7.79
C ASN A 37 11.07 -5.66 7.24
N GLN A 38 11.73 -4.81 8.02
CA GLN A 38 12.18 -3.49 7.61
C GLN A 38 13.67 -3.52 7.26
N GLN A 39 14.08 -2.70 6.31
CA GLN A 39 15.49 -2.56 5.93
C GLN A 39 15.90 -1.09 5.86
N TRP A 40 17.11 -0.81 6.32
CA TRP A 40 17.79 0.46 6.06
C TRP A 40 18.47 0.43 4.70
N GLU A 41 18.30 1.51 3.93
CA GLU A 41 18.99 1.74 2.67
C GLU A 41 19.74 3.06 2.76
N ASN A 42 21.03 3.03 2.42
CA ASN A 42 21.82 4.26 2.31
C ASN A 42 21.37 5.04 1.09
N LEU A 43 21.13 6.34 1.26
CA LEU A 43 20.62 7.19 0.21
C LEU A 43 21.23 8.59 0.34
N LEU A 44 21.87 9.06 -0.73
CA LEU A 44 22.62 10.32 -0.70
C LEU A 44 23.62 10.34 0.47
N ASP A 45 23.59 11.40 1.28
CA ASP A 45 24.42 11.58 2.46
C ASP A 45 23.76 11.06 3.75
N GLY A 46 22.63 10.35 3.63
CA GLY A 46 21.83 9.82 4.73
C GLY A 46 21.34 8.40 4.48
N LYS A 47 20.22 8.04 5.10
CA LYS A 47 19.60 6.72 4.97
C LYS A 47 18.10 6.79 5.17
N VAL A 48 17.39 5.85 4.56
CA VAL A 48 15.94 5.66 4.71
C VAL A 48 15.66 4.25 5.17
N LYS A 49 14.71 4.10 6.09
CA LYS A 49 14.19 2.80 6.50
C LYS A 49 12.85 2.59 5.85
N PHE A 50 12.71 1.45 5.19
CA PHE A 50 11.47 1.11 4.51
C PHE A 50 11.05 -0.33 4.79
N ALA A 51 9.77 -0.58 4.55
CA ALA A 51 9.12 -1.87 4.68
C ALA A 51 8.00 -2.00 3.66
N LEU A 52 7.50 -3.21 3.46
CA LEU A 52 6.34 -3.46 2.61
C LEU A 52 5.04 -3.43 3.43
N ARG A 53 3.95 -2.94 2.83
CA ARG A 53 2.56 -3.05 3.33
C ARG A 53 1.73 -4.02 2.52
N GLY A 54 2.28 -4.46 1.40
CA GLY A 54 1.63 -5.32 0.43
C GLY A 54 2.60 -5.72 -0.68
N GLY A 55 2.05 -6.34 -1.70
CA GLY A 55 2.76 -6.73 -2.91
C GLY A 55 2.21 -8.03 -3.47
N GLN A 56 2.74 -8.46 -4.60
CA GLN A 56 2.25 -9.64 -5.31
C GLN A 56 3.38 -10.61 -5.60
N LEU A 57 3.20 -11.87 -5.19
CA LEU A 57 4.02 -12.98 -5.66
C LEU A 57 3.33 -13.63 -6.85
N SER A 58 3.98 -13.60 -8.01
CA SER A 58 3.54 -14.30 -9.21
C SER A 58 4.48 -15.43 -9.56
N LEU A 59 3.95 -16.62 -9.79
CA LEU A 59 4.66 -17.75 -10.41
C LEU A 59 4.24 -17.86 -11.87
N ASN A 60 5.20 -17.65 -12.76
CA ASN A 60 5.04 -17.78 -14.20
C ASN A 60 5.76 -19.04 -14.68
N VAL A 61 5.07 -19.85 -15.48
CA VAL A 61 5.62 -21.12 -15.97
C VAL A 61 5.59 -21.15 -17.49
N LYS A 62 6.68 -21.60 -18.10
CA LYS A 62 6.76 -21.98 -19.51
C LYS A 62 7.04 -23.48 -19.60
N ASN A 63 6.34 -24.15 -20.51
CA ASN A 63 6.47 -25.59 -20.76
C ASN A 63 6.22 -26.47 -19.53
N GLY A 64 5.28 -26.05 -18.68
CA GLY A 64 4.82 -26.79 -17.51
C GLY A 64 3.54 -26.21 -16.95
N VAL A 65 2.93 -26.93 -16.01
CA VAL A 65 1.68 -26.54 -15.33
C VAL A 65 1.86 -26.70 -13.82
N ILE A 66 1.43 -25.71 -13.04
CA ILE A 66 1.36 -25.83 -11.58
C ILE A 66 -0.02 -26.32 -11.19
N THR A 67 -0.07 -27.45 -10.50
CA THR A 67 -1.25 -27.85 -9.73
C THR A 67 -1.11 -27.29 -8.34
N THR A 68 -1.98 -26.35 -7.97
CA THR A 68 -1.99 -25.75 -6.63
C THR A 68 -2.63 -26.71 -5.63
N HIS A 69 -2.12 -26.72 -4.41
CA HIS A 69 -2.78 -27.36 -3.27
C HIS A 69 -3.35 -26.27 -2.37
N LYS A 70 -4.27 -26.61 -1.46
CA LYS A 70 -4.70 -25.65 -0.42
C LYS A 70 -3.46 -25.17 0.32
N GLN A 71 -3.10 -23.91 0.13
CA GLN A 71 -1.91 -23.36 0.75
C GLN A 71 -2.20 -23.10 2.22
N ASP A 72 -1.39 -23.71 3.09
CA ASP A 72 -1.37 -23.36 4.50
C ASP A 72 -0.25 -22.34 4.72
N PHE A 73 -0.65 -21.07 4.85
CA PHE A 73 0.25 -19.99 5.22
C PHE A 73 0.31 -19.81 6.75
N GLY A 74 -0.38 -20.62 7.55
CA GLY A 74 -0.44 -20.46 9.00
C GLY A 74 -0.89 -19.05 9.39
N GLU A 75 -0.09 -18.38 10.22
CA GLU A 75 -0.33 -17.00 10.66
C GLU A 75 -0.30 -15.98 9.50
N PHE A 76 0.31 -16.33 8.37
CA PHE A 76 0.31 -15.51 7.15
C PHE A 76 -1.00 -15.57 6.35
N ALA A 77 -1.94 -16.47 6.67
CA ALA A 77 -3.18 -16.61 5.92
C ALA A 77 -4.00 -15.31 5.89
N ALA A 78 -3.96 -14.51 6.96
CA ALA A 78 -4.63 -13.22 7.04
C ALA A 78 -4.02 -12.15 6.11
N LEU A 79 -2.83 -12.40 5.56
CA LEU A 79 -2.12 -11.48 4.67
C LEU A 79 -2.45 -11.74 3.20
N VAL A 80 -2.92 -12.94 2.85
CA VAL A 80 -3.24 -13.30 1.47
C VAL A 80 -4.68 -12.92 1.16
N THR A 81 -4.87 -12.04 0.18
CA THR A 81 -6.16 -11.40 -0.11
C THR A 81 -6.81 -11.86 -1.42
N ASP A 82 -6.03 -12.46 -2.32
CA ASP A 82 -6.53 -12.99 -3.60
C ASP A 82 -5.63 -14.13 -4.10
N LEU A 83 -6.24 -15.12 -4.76
CA LEU A 83 -5.64 -16.30 -5.37
C LEU A 83 -6.25 -16.51 -6.76
N ALA A 84 -5.51 -16.16 -7.82
CA ALA A 84 -5.91 -16.49 -9.19
C ALA A 84 -5.31 -17.83 -9.62
N THR A 85 -6.11 -18.69 -10.26
CA THR A 85 -5.66 -20.01 -10.76
C THR A 85 -6.23 -20.28 -12.15
N ASP A 86 -5.50 -19.87 -13.20
CA ASP A 86 -5.80 -20.33 -14.57
C ASP A 86 -4.55 -20.75 -15.37
N SER A 87 -3.35 -20.63 -14.80
CA SER A 87 -2.03 -21.14 -15.29
C SER A 87 -0.87 -20.51 -14.51
N ASN A 88 -1.10 -19.32 -13.95
CA ASN A 88 -0.16 -18.57 -13.12
C ASN A 88 -0.73 -18.49 -11.71
N LEU A 89 0.08 -18.87 -10.71
CA LEU A 89 -0.28 -18.66 -9.31
C LEU A 89 0.09 -17.22 -8.95
N VAL A 90 -0.92 -16.42 -8.60
CA VAL A 90 -0.72 -15.05 -8.07
C VAL A 90 -1.24 -15.00 -6.64
N LEU A 91 -0.38 -14.58 -5.72
CA LEU A 91 -0.70 -14.36 -4.32
C LEU A 91 -0.55 -12.87 -4.01
N THR A 92 -1.66 -12.22 -3.62
CA THR A 92 -1.63 -10.82 -3.20
C THR A 92 -1.51 -10.71 -1.69
N PHE A 93 -0.44 -10.04 -1.22
CA PHE A 93 -0.18 -9.77 0.18
C PHE A 93 -0.64 -8.35 0.54
N ALA A 94 -1.24 -8.19 1.72
CA ALA A 94 -1.59 -6.89 2.28
C ALA A 94 -1.60 -6.96 3.82
N VAL A 95 -1.20 -5.88 4.50
CA VAL A 95 -1.29 -5.83 5.96
C VAL A 95 -2.76 -5.86 6.42
N PRO A 96 -3.09 -6.54 7.54
CA PRO A 96 -4.43 -6.52 8.10
C PRO A 96 -4.78 -5.13 8.65
N PRO A 97 -6.06 -4.87 8.97
CA PRO A 97 -6.47 -3.65 9.67
C PRO A 97 -5.65 -3.42 10.95
N GLY A 98 -5.26 -2.17 11.20
CA GLY A 98 -4.46 -1.78 12.37
C GLY A 98 -2.94 -1.98 12.24
N ILE A 99 -2.48 -2.86 11.35
CA ILE A 99 -1.05 -3.09 11.10
C ILE A 99 -0.52 -2.11 10.04
N THR A 100 0.73 -1.66 10.19
CA THR A 100 1.36 -0.68 9.30
C THR A 100 2.28 -1.30 8.26
N THR A 101 2.95 -2.41 8.57
CA THR A 101 3.95 -3.07 7.71
C THR A 101 3.80 -4.59 7.80
N LEU A 102 4.04 -5.29 6.69
CA LEU A 102 4.16 -6.74 6.68
C LEU A 102 5.36 -7.12 7.54
N GLN A 103 5.14 -8.03 8.49
CA GLN A 103 6.18 -8.56 9.35
C GLN A 103 5.93 -10.05 9.58
N GLY A 104 7.02 -10.78 9.78
CA GLY A 104 6.99 -12.20 10.12
C GLY A 104 7.50 -13.07 8.99
N SER A 105 7.46 -14.38 9.22
CA SER A 105 7.95 -15.37 8.27
C SER A 105 6.97 -16.52 8.06
N VAL A 106 7.01 -17.08 6.86
CA VAL A 106 6.45 -18.39 6.56
C VAL A 106 7.59 -19.27 6.06
N SER A 107 7.74 -20.46 6.64
CA SER A 107 8.81 -21.39 6.26
C SER A 107 8.21 -22.60 5.55
N LYS A 108 8.73 -22.89 4.35
CA LYS A 108 8.36 -24.08 3.55
C LYS A 108 6.85 -24.26 3.36
N ALA A 109 6.12 -23.20 3.08
CA ALA A 109 4.72 -23.30 2.64
C ALA A 109 4.65 -24.02 1.29
N LYS A 110 3.87 -25.10 1.20
CA LYS A 110 3.69 -25.83 -0.06
C LYS A 110 2.79 -25.02 -1.00
N LEU A 111 3.34 -24.59 -2.14
CA LEU A 111 2.59 -23.81 -3.13
C LEU A 111 1.82 -24.70 -4.10
N GLY A 112 2.41 -25.82 -4.48
CA GLY A 112 1.89 -26.66 -5.55
C GLY A 112 2.92 -27.66 -6.05
N THR A 113 2.51 -28.40 -7.09
CA THR A 113 3.38 -29.30 -7.85
C THR A 113 3.49 -28.77 -9.27
N LEU A 114 4.71 -28.51 -9.73
CA LEU A 114 5.03 -28.24 -11.13
C LEU A 114 5.16 -29.57 -11.87
N GLN A 115 4.32 -29.75 -12.89
CA GLN A 115 4.46 -30.78 -13.90
C GLN A 115 5.15 -30.17 -15.13
N VAL A 116 6.34 -30.64 -15.47
CA VAL A 116 7.02 -30.27 -16.72
C VAL A 116 6.32 -30.98 -17.88
N GLN A 117 6.11 -30.26 -18.98
CA GLN A 117 5.46 -30.75 -20.20
C GLN A 117 6.43 -30.81 -21.39
N ALA A 118 7.43 -29.93 -21.45
CA ALA A 118 8.44 -29.93 -22.50
C ALA A 118 9.76 -29.28 -22.03
N GLN A 119 10.86 -29.57 -22.74
CA GLN A 119 12.16 -28.94 -22.55
C GLN A 119 12.40 -27.86 -23.62
N PRO A 120 13.07 -26.74 -23.30
CA PRO A 120 13.44 -26.31 -21.96
C PRO A 120 12.21 -25.82 -21.17
N TYR A 121 12.17 -26.06 -19.86
CA TYR A 121 11.15 -25.50 -18.97
C TYR A 121 11.72 -24.34 -18.15
N HIS A 122 10.83 -23.40 -17.80
CA HIS A 122 11.17 -22.22 -17.03
C HIS A 122 10.06 -21.93 -16.02
N LEU A 123 10.40 -21.88 -14.74
CA LEU A 123 9.54 -21.37 -13.68
C LEU A 123 10.22 -20.13 -13.09
N GLU A 124 9.46 -19.05 -13.02
CA GLU A 124 9.89 -17.78 -12.44
C GLU A 124 8.92 -17.38 -11.35
N ALA A 125 9.43 -17.18 -10.13
CA ALA A 125 8.73 -16.48 -9.08
C ALA A 125 9.24 -15.04 -9.00
N LYS A 126 8.33 -14.07 -9.00
CA LYS A 126 8.61 -12.65 -8.82
C LYS A 126 7.75 -12.08 -7.72
N PHE A 127 8.37 -11.34 -6.81
CA PHE A 127 7.65 -10.46 -5.91
C PHE A 127 7.71 -9.03 -6.45
N THR A 128 6.55 -8.47 -6.76
CA THR A 128 6.42 -7.11 -7.29
C THR A 128 5.64 -6.23 -6.32
N VAL A 129 5.91 -4.93 -6.37
CA VAL A 129 5.31 -3.93 -5.50
C VAL A 129 4.88 -2.73 -6.32
N LYS A 130 3.83 -2.06 -5.87
CA LYS A 130 3.37 -0.76 -6.38
C LYS A 130 3.68 0.32 -5.35
N ARG A 131 3.45 1.58 -5.73
CA ARG A 131 3.66 2.73 -4.83
C ARG A 131 2.97 2.57 -3.47
N GLN A 132 1.72 2.09 -3.46
CA GLN A 132 0.93 1.89 -2.24
C GLN A 132 1.46 0.82 -1.29
N ASP A 133 2.32 -0.07 -1.79
CA ASP A 133 2.89 -1.17 -1.02
C ASP A 133 4.14 -0.75 -0.25
N ILE A 134 4.70 0.43 -0.53
CA ILE A 134 5.94 0.91 0.09
C ILE A 134 5.61 1.80 1.29
N CYS A 135 6.17 1.44 2.44
CA CYS A 135 6.12 2.23 3.66
C CYS A 135 7.52 2.75 3.99
N LEU A 136 7.69 4.06 4.01
CA LEU A 136 8.84 4.64 4.71
C LEU A 136 8.49 4.72 6.19
N THR A 137 9.40 4.25 7.04
CA THR A 137 9.19 4.24 8.49
C THR A 137 10.09 5.27 9.18
N GLU A 138 11.28 5.51 8.64
CA GLU A 138 12.26 6.45 9.19
C GLU A 138 13.13 7.03 8.07
N ALA A 139 13.61 8.26 8.25
CA ALA A 139 14.59 8.91 7.38
C ALA A 139 15.58 9.69 8.25
N GLU A 140 16.89 9.48 8.03
CA GLU A 140 17.97 10.10 8.80
C GLU A 140 18.97 10.76 7.87
N GLY A 141 19.38 11.99 8.19
CA GLY A 141 20.44 12.71 7.47
C GLY A 141 20.04 13.23 6.08
N LEU A 142 18.79 13.07 5.65
CA LEU A 142 18.32 13.53 4.33
C LEU A 142 17.82 14.99 4.32
N TRP A 143 17.21 15.43 5.42
CA TRP A 143 16.75 16.81 5.64
C TRP A 143 16.64 17.09 7.14
N HIS A 144 16.47 18.37 7.50
CA HIS A 144 16.27 18.77 8.89
C HIS A 144 14.84 18.42 9.34
N HIS A 145 14.66 18.00 10.59
CA HIS A 145 13.34 17.61 11.10
C HIS A 145 12.37 18.78 11.23
N ASP A 146 12.88 20.01 11.35
CA ASP A 146 12.10 21.24 11.47
C ASP A 146 11.63 21.76 10.10
N ILE A 147 10.82 20.95 9.42
CA ILE A 147 10.10 21.33 8.21
C ILE A 147 8.61 21.06 8.42
N SER A 148 7.76 21.75 7.65
CA SER A 148 6.31 21.59 7.79
C SER A 148 5.84 20.17 7.47
N PRO A 149 4.69 19.72 8.03
CA PRO A 149 4.09 18.43 7.69
C PRO A 149 3.90 18.22 6.18
N ASN A 150 3.53 19.27 5.44
CA ASN A 150 3.39 19.21 3.98
C ASN A 150 4.73 18.91 3.29
N LYS A 151 5.84 19.52 3.73
CA LYS A 151 7.17 19.21 3.18
C LYS A 151 7.59 17.77 3.50
N HIS A 152 7.39 17.31 4.75
CA HIS A 152 7.64 15.91 5.13
C HIS A 152 6.87 14.93 4.24
N ALA A 153 5.56 15.14 4.07
CA ALA A 153 4.71 14.25 3.28
C ALA A 153 5.12 14.17 1.80
N ILE A 154 5.50 15.30 1.22
CA ILE A 154 5.99 15.38 -0.17
C ILE A 154 7.35 14.69 -0.31
N LEU A 155 8.28 14.91 0.61
CA LEU A 155 9.60 14.27 0.61
C LEU A 155 9.47 12.75 0.77
N ASP A 156 8.68 12.28 1.73
CA ASP A 156 8.40 10.85 1.94
C ASP A 156 7.81 10.22 0.67
N SER A 157 6.84 10.89 0.05
CA SER A 157 6.23 10.41 -1.19
C SER A 157 7.23 10.37 -2.33
N LYS A 158 8.14 11.35 -2.43
CA LYS A 158 9.19 11.37 -3.46
C LYS A 158 10.20 10.25 -3.26
N LEU A 159 10.63 10.01 -2.03
CA LEU A 159 11.53 8.92 -1.69
C LEU A 159 10.93 7.55 -2.04
N ALA A 160 9.66 7.33 -1.71
CA ALA A 160 8.98 6.07 -2.02
C ALA A 160 8.89 5.83 -3.54
N LEU A 161 8.60 6.87 -4.34
CA LEU A 161 8.60 6.79 -5.80
C LEU A 161 10.01 6.53 -6.36
N PHE A 162 11.02 7.17 -5.79
CA PHE A 162 12.41 6.98 -6.18
C PHE A 162 12.85 5.52 -5.95
N LEU A 163 12.59 4.96 -4.76
CA LEU A 163 12.88 3.56 -4.46
C LEU A 163 12.11 2.64 -5.40
N LEU A 164 10.82 2.90 -5.64
CA LEU A 164 10.03 2.11 -6.58
C LEU A 164 10.68 2.05 -7.96
N ALA A 165 11.02 3.21 -8.52
CA ALA A 165 11.50 3.32 -9.90
C ALA A 165 12.92 2.78 -10.09
N THR A 166 13.80 2.99 -9.11
CA THR A 166 15.23 2.70 -9.27
C THR A 166 15.67 1.38 -8.62
N LYS A 167 14.92 0.90 -7.63
CA LYS A 167 15.34 -0.20 -6.75
C LYS A 167 14.33 -1.35 -6.63
N LEU A 168 13.03 -1.10 -6.76
CA LEU A 168 12.00 -2.14 -6.50
C LEU A 168 11.27 -2.62 -7.76
N THR A 169 11.56 -1.99 -8.91
CA THR A 169 11.02 -2.35 -10.24
C THR A 169 12.14 -2.96 -11.08
N PRO A 170 11.88 -4.03 -11.86
CA PRO A 170 10.58 -4.68 -12.09
C PRO A 170 10.14 -5.66 -11.01
N TYR A 171 10.98 -5.96 -10.03
CA TYR A 171 10.69 -6.82 -8.87
C TYR A 171 11.65 -6.48 -7.73
N ILE A 172 11.23 -6.73 -6.49
CA ILE A 172 12.11 -6.64 -5.32
C ILE A 172 12.93 -7.92 -5.15
N SER A 173 12.32 -9.07 -5.46
CA SER A 173 12.95 -10.37 -5.36
C SER A 173 12.42 -11.34 -6.42
N GLN A 174 13.30 -12.18 -6.94
CA GLN A 174 13.01 -13.15 -7.99
C GLN A 174 13.73 -14.46 -7.69
N ALA A 175 13.08 -15.58 -7.98
CA ALA A 175 13.68 -16.91 -7.98
C ALA A 175 13.34 -17.66 -9.28
N GLN A 176 14.32 -18.38 -9.84
CA GLN A 176 14.14 -19.09 -11.12
C GLN A 176 14.53 -20.57 -11.03
N LEU A 177 13.70 -21.42 -11.65
CA LEU A 177 13.99 -22.82 -11.94
C LEU A 177 13.98 -23.02 -13.47
N CYS A 178 15.16 -23.29 -14.04
CA CYS A 178 15.34 -23.45 -15.48
C CYS A 178 16.04 -24.79 -15.79
N SER A 179 15.67 -25.42 -16.90
CA SER A 179 16.47 -26.52 -17.48
C SER A 179 17.66 -26.04 -18.32
N ASP A 180 17.64 -24.77 -18.70
CA ASP A 180 18.65 -24.07 -19.49
C ASP A 180 19.26 -22.90 -18.69
N THR A 181 20.09 -22.08 -19.34
CA THR A 181 20.74 -20.96 -18.67
C THR A 181 19.71 -19.94 -18.16
N PRO A 182 19.73 -19.59 -16.86
CA PRO A 182 18.81 -18.64 -16.29
C PRO A 182 18.98 -17.24 -16.89
N ASN A 183 17.90 -16.46 -16.88
CA ASN A 183 17.96 -15.09 -17.36
C ASN A 183 18.75 -14.25 -16.36
N LYS A 184 19.75 -13.52 -16.84
CA LYS A 184 20.49 -12.60 -15.99
C LYS A 184 19.57 -11.49 -15.46
N PRO A 185 19.77 -11.05 -14.21
CA PRO A 185 19.11 -9.86 -13.69
C PRO A 185 19.36 -8.66 -14.60
N ILE A 186 18.36 -7.77 -14.72
CA ILE A 186 18.53 -6.51 -15.43
C ILE A 186 19.27 -5.55 -14.49
N GLU A 187 20.52 -5.21 -14.83
CA GLU A 187 21.25 -4.15 -14.13
C GLU A 187 20.74 -2.76 -14.58
N ASN A 188 20.35 -1.92 -13.63
CA ASN A 188 19.80 -0.60 -13.91
C ASN A 188 20.90 0.47 -13.93
N SER A 189 21.35 0.88 -15.12
CA SER A 189 22.45 1.85 -15.30
C SER A 189 22.06 3.32 -15.06
N GLU A 190 20.77 3.63 -14.89
CA GLU A 190 20.25 5.02 -14.76
C GLU A 190 20.29 5.56 -13.32
N ALA A 191 20.80 4.78 -12.36
CA ALA A 191 20.70 5.09 -10.94
C ALA A 191 21.44 6.38 -10.51
N ILE A 192 22.55 6.74 -11.16
CA ILE A 192 23.36 7.90 -10.75
C ILE A 192 22.65 9.23 -11.07
N GLU A 193 22.06 9.34 -12.25
CA GLU A 193 21.34 10.56 -12.66
C GLU A 193 20.09 10.76 -11.80
N ALA A 194 19.35 9.68 -11.55
CA ALA A 194 18.18 9.70 -10.67
C ALA A 194 18.53 10.15 -9.23
N LEU A 195 19.67 9.70 -8.68
CA LEU A 195 20.16 10.16 -7.37
C LEU A 195 20.50 11.66 -7.38
N SER A 196 21.15 12.15 -8.43
CA SER A 196 21.48 13.57 -8.57
C SER A 196 20.22 14.43 -8.60
N GLU A 197 19.20 14.01 -9.37
CA GLU A 197 17.93 14.74 -9.44
C GLU A 197 17.16 14.68 -8.12
N LEU A 198 17.16 13.53 -7.43
CA LEU A 198 16.57 13.42 -6.10
C LEU A 198 17.19 14.42 -5.12
N LYS A 199 18.53 14.54 -5.08
CA LYS A 199 19.23 15.49 -4.20
C LYS A 199 18.78 16.92 -4.46
N LYS A 200 18.69 17.33 -5.73
CA LYS A 200 18.21 18.68 -6.11
C LYS A 200 16.77 18.91 -5.69
N ILE A 201 15.89 17.91 -5.84
CA ILE A 201 14.48 18.03 -5.44
C ILE A 201 14.36 18.20 -3.92
N ILE A 202 15.10 17.41 -3.13
CA ILE A 202 15.11 17.54 -1.66
C ILE A 202 15.57 18.94 -1.25
N GLU A 203 16.65 19.46 -1.86
CA GLU A 203 17.14 20.81 -1.58
C GLU A 203 16.10 21.89 -1.94
N LYS A 204 15.46 21.78 -3.09
CA LYS A 204 14.39 22.73 -3.51
C LYS A 204 13.21 22.73 -2.53
N ILE A 205 12.77 21.56 -2.06
CA ILE A 205 11.64 21.45 -1.13
C ILE A 205 12.00 22.01 0.24
N THR A 206 13.17 21.64 0.77
CA THR A 206 13.58 22.07 2.11
C THR A 206 13.77 23.59 2.16
N THR A 207 14.35 24.19 1.12
CA THR A 207 14.59 25.65 1.02
C THR A 207 13.39 26.47 0.50
N ALA A 208 12.33 25.83 0.02
CA ALA A 208 11.15 26.52 -0.51
C ALA A 208 10.50 27.45 0.53
N GLN A 209 10.14 28.67 0.11
CA GLN A 209 9.45 29.68 0.94
C GLN A 209 7.94 29.47 1.01
N THR A 210 7.47 28.26 0.68
CA THR A 210 6.05 27.87 0.67
C THR A 210 5.86 26.59 1.46
N ASN A 211 4.68 26.48 2.08
CA ASN A 211 4.18 25.23 2.67
C ASN A 211 2.92 24.74 1.93
N ASN A 212 2.51 25.40 0.84
CA ASN A 212 1.36 24.96 0.06
C ASN A 212 1.63 23.58 -0.55
N PHE A 213 0.75 22.63 -0.28
CA PHE A 213 0.95 21.23 -0.67
C PHE A 213 1.08 21.07 -2.20
N LEU A 214 0.24 21.76 -2.98
CA LEU A 214 0.25 21.64 -4.45
C LEU A 214 1.49 22.29 -5.08
N GLU A 215 2.00 23.39 -4.53
CA GLU A 215 3.26 23.99 -4.97
C GLU A 215 4.45 23.06 -4.69
N LEU A 216 4.49 22.46 -3.50
CA LEU A 216 5.52 21.50 -3.13
C LEU A 216 5.44 20.22 -3.99
N ALA A 217 4.24 19.72 -4.28
CA ALA A 217 4.04 18.58 -5.19
C ALA A 217 4.57 18.87 -6.59
N LYS A 218 4.37 20.09 -7.12
CA LYS A 218 4.93 20.52 -8.40
C LYS A 218 6.46 20.53 -8.37
N ILE A 219 7.08 21.05 -7.30
CA ILE A 219 8.55 21.03 -7.13
C ILE A 219 9.07 19.59 -7.10
N ALA A 220 8.36 18.70 -6.40
CA ALA A 220 8.72 17.30 -6.26
C ALA A 220 8.46 16.45 -7.51
N GLN A 221 7.73 17.00 -8.49
CA GLN A 221 7.22 16.27 -9.66
C GLN A 221 6.39 15.06 -9.23
N ILE A 222 5.47 15.28 -8.28
CA ILE A 222 4.50 14.30 -7.79
C ILE A 222 3.13 14.71 -8.29
N ASN A 223 2.36 13.76 -8.80
CA ASN A 223 0.96 13.95 -9.12
C ASN A 223 0.08 13.58 -7.90
N PRO A 224 -0.55 14.55 -7.22
CA PRO A 224 -1.39 14.28 -6.05
C PRO A 224 -2.54 13.31 -6.31
N LEU A 225 -3.00 13.18 -7.56
CA LEU A 225 -4.12 12.31 -7.92
C LEU A 225 -3.71 10.83 -8.01
N THR A 226 -2.42 10.51 -8.18
CA THR A 226 -1.98 9.12 -8.43
C THR A 226 -0.89 8.63 -7.49
N ASP A 227 -0.09 9.53 -6.94
CA ASP A 227 1.21 9.16 -6.36
C ASP A 227 1.22 9.13 -4.82
N LEU A 228 0.09 9.49 -4.20
CA LEU A 228 -0.07 9.59 -2.74
C LEU A 228 -0.59 8.30 -2.09
N ALA A 229 -0.98 7.30 -2.88
CA ALA A 229 -1.46 6.02 -2.36
C ALA A 229 -0.43 5.37 -1.43
N GLY A 230 -0.89 4.92 -0.25
CA GLY A 230 -0.06 4.38 0.83
C GLY A 230 0.86 5.40 1.52
N GLY A 231 0.85 6.67 1.09
CA GLY A 231 1.72 7.72 1.60
C GLY A 231 1.42 8.14 3.05
N ASN A 232 2.40 8.83 3.65
CA ASN A 232 2.26 9.42 4.97
C ASN A 232 2.05 10.93 4.85
N LEU A 233 0.80 11.36 5.02
CA LEU A 233 0.35 12.75 4.98
C LEU A 233 -0.22 13.16 6.35
N MET A 234 0.36 12.64 7.43
CA MET A 234 -0.08 12.96 8.79
C MET A 234 0.10 14.45 9.09
N ALA A 235 -0.92 15.07 9.70
CA ALA A 235 -0.94 16.48 10.09
C ALA A 235 -0.68 17.49 8.95
N THR A 236 -0.87 17.07 7.70
CA THR A 236 -0.76 17.99 6.55
C THR A 236 -1.90 18.99 6.53
N ASN A 237 -1.62 20.21 6.09
CA ASN A 237 -2.66 21.16 5.70
C ASN A 237 -2.99 20.93 4.23
N LEU A 238 -4.21 20.46 3.99
CA LEU A 238 -4.83 20.17 2.71
C LEU A 238 -6.19 20.88 2.58
N SER A 239 -6.42 21.93 3.36
CA SER A 239 -7.65 22.73 3.33
C SER A 239 -7.91 23.24 1.92
N ASN A 240 -9.16 23.18 1.45
CA ASN A 240 -9.61 23.62 0.13
C ASN A 240 -8.89 22.93 -1.06
N ILE A 241 -8.20 21.81 -0.85
CA ILE A 241 -7.50 21.11 -1.94
C ILE A 241 -8.51 20.44 -2.88
N ASN A 242 -8.20 20.41 -4.18
CA ASN A 242 -8.91 19.56 -5.13
C ASN A 242 -8.14 18.25 -5.34
N LEU A 243 -8.70 17.17 -4.84
CA LEU A 243 -8.28 15.77 -5.00
C LEU A 243 -9.45 14.90 -5.49
N SER A 244 -10.37 15.48 -6.25
CA SER A 244 -11.49 14.75 -6.86
C SER A 244 -10.95 13.60 -7.72
N GLY A 245 -11.46 12.39 -7.49
CA GLY A 245 -11.04 11.16 -8.19
C GLY A 245 -9.63 10.67 -7.84
N ALA A 246 -8.96 11.27 -6.84
CA ALA A 246 -7.60 10.88 -6.47
C ALA A 246 -7.54 9.44 -5.93
N ASN A 247 -6.43 8.76 -6.21
CA ASN A 247 -6.10 7.50 -5.56
C ASN A 247 -5.33 7.76 -4.25
N LEU A 248 -6.06 7.70 -3.14
CA LEU A 248 -5.59 7.86 -1.78
C LEU A 248 -5.68 6.54 -0.99
N PHE A 249 -5.64 5.41 -1.69
CA PHE A 249 -5.74 4.08 -1.11
C PHE A 249 -4.74 3.92 0.04
N ARG A 250 -5.24 3.61 1.24
CA ARG A 250 -4.45 3.39 2.48
C ARG A 250 -3.51 4.53 2.87
N VAL A 251 -3.78 5.76 2.42
CA VAL A 251 -3.02 6.94 2.83
C VAL A 251 -3.19 7.18 4.34
N ASN A 252 -2.17 7.72 4.99
CA ASN A 252 -2.25 8.18 6.38
C ASN A 252 -2.47 9.69 6.41
N LEU A 253 -3.66 10.14 6.81
CA LEU A 253 -4.11 11.53 6.91
C LEU A 253 -4.55 11.87 8.36
N ARG A 254 -3.97 11.19 9.35
CA ARG A 254 -4.31 11.42 10.76
C ARG A 254 -4.02 12.85 11.17
N GLY A 255 -4.99 13.50 11.81
CA GLY A 255 -4.88 14.88 12.27
C GLY A 255 -4.66 15.91 11.15
N SER A 256 -4.88 15.55 9.89
CA SER A 256 -4.72 16.48 8.77
C SER A 256 -5.90 17.44 8.67
N GLU A 257 -5.64 18.64 8.16
CA GLU A 257 -6.66 19.64 7.84
C GLU A 257 -7.12 19.41 6.40
N LEU A 258 -8.39 19.09 6.21
CA LEU A 258 -9.06 18.77 4.94
C LEU A 258 -10.39 19.53 4.85
N ASP A 259 -10.54 20.63 5.61
CA ASP A 259 -11.72 21.47 5.57
C ASP A 259 -11.94 22.02 4.15
N ASP A 260 -13.18 21.93 3.69
CA ASP A 260 -13.61 22.31 2.34
C ASP A 260 -12.83 21.62 1.20
N ALA A 261 -12.12 20.52 1.46
CA ALA A 261 -11.43 19.74 0.43
C ALA A 261 -12.43 19.04 -0.51
N ASP A 262 -12.12 19.03 -1.81
CA ASP A 262 -12.84 18.23 -2.80
C ASP A 262 -12.18 16.86 -2.96
N LEU A 263 -12.82 15.83 -2.41
CA LEU A 263 -12.46 14.41 -2.47
C LEU A 263 -13.55 13.60 -3.18
N SER A 264 -14.38 14.25 -4.00
CA SER A 264 -15.48 13.60 -4.72
C SER A 264 -14.97 12.46 -5.60
N GLY A 265 -15.58 11.29 -5.49
CA GLY A 265 -15.17 10.08 -6.22
C GLY A 265 -13.76 9.57 -5.90
N ALA A 266 -13.05 10.12 -4.90
CA ALA A 266 -11.71 9.67 -4.55
C ALA A 266 -11.72 8.25 -3.96
N ASN A 267 -10.63 7.52 -4.19
CA ASN A 267 -10.42 6.22 -3.56
C ASN A 267 -9.65 6.39 -2.25
N LEU A 268 -10.35 6.39 -1.12
CA LEU A 268 -9.83 6.47 0.24
C LEU A 268 -9.93 5.13 0.99
N GLN A 269 -10.08 4.01 0.26
CA GLN A 269 -10.24 2.70 0.88
C GLN A 269 -9.06 2.40 1.82
N GLY A 270 -9.39 2.06 3.08
CA GLY A 270 -8.43 1.77 4.13
C GLY A 270 -7.57 2.96 4.57
N ALA A 271 -7.92 4.20 4.20
CA ALA A 271 -7.21 5.40 4.65
C ALA A 271 -7.38 5.61 6.16
N LYS A 272 -6.39 6.29 6.77
CA LYS A 272 -6.37 6.62 8.19
C LYS A 272 -6.63 8.10 8.36
N LEU A 273 -7.81 8.48 8.82
CA LEU A 273 -8.27 9.86 9.00
C LEU A 273 -8.63 10.14 10.47
N SER A 274 -8.16 9.33 11.41
CA SER A 274 -8.48 9.54 12.83
C SER A 274 -8.04 10.93 13.29
N GLY A 275 -8.97 11.70 13.87
CA GLY A 275 -8.76 13.07 14.32
C GLY A 275 -8.57 14.11 13.21
N ALA A 276 -8.77 13.77 11.93
CA ALA A 276 -8.68 14.74 10.84
C ALA A 276 -9.88 15.71 10.85
N ASP A 277 -9.68 16.91 10.32
CA ASP A 277 -10.77 17.86 10.08
C ASP A 277 -11.21 17.79 8.62
N LEU A 278 -12.38 17.22 8.35
CA LEU A 278 -13.03 17.18 7.04
C LEU A 278 -14.30 18.06 7.02
N SER A 279 -14.37 19.09 7.86
CA SER A 279 -15.54 19.96 7.93
C SER A 279 -15.80 20.61 6.57
N GLY A 280 -17.03 20.52 6.05
CA GLY A 280 -17.40 21.06 4.73
C GLY A 280 -16.86 20.27 3.53
N ALA A 281 -16.08 19.20 3.72
CA ALA A 281 -15.47 18.46 2.62
C ALA A 281 -16.50 17.81 1.68
N TYR A 282 -16.17 17.78 0.39
CA TYR A 282 -16.93 17.10 -0.65
C TYR A 282 -16.42 15.68 -0.81
N LEU A 283 -17.23 14.69 -0.45
CA LEU A 283 -16.90 13.26 -0.45
C LEU A 283 -17.95 12.45 -1.23
N SER A 284 -18.73 13.11 -2.10
CA SER A 284 -19.77 12.42 -2.86
C SER A 284 -19.17 11.32 -3.72
N GLU A 285 -19.79 10.14 -3.68
CA GLU A 285 -19.35 8.93 -4.41
C GLU A 285 -17.93 8.43 -4.08
N ALA A 286 -17.27 8.98 -3.05
CA ALA A 286 -15.94 8.53 -2.63
C ALA A 286 -15.98 7.09 -2.09
N ASN A 287 -14.92 6.33 -2.35
CA ASN A 287 -14.73 5.01 -1.73
C ASN A 287 -14.01 5.17 -0.39
N LEU A 288 -14.76 5.11 0.70
CA LEU A 288 -14.31 5.19 2.09
C LEU A 288 -14.42 3.82 2.80
N SER A 289 -14.46 2.71 2.06
CA SER A 289 -14.57 1.39 2.67
C SER A 289 -13.35 1.11 3.55
N PHE A 290 -13.58 0.54 4.73
CA PHE A 290 -12.54 0.28 5.75
C PHE A 290 -11.77 1.53 6.23
N VAL A 291 -12.28 2.74 5.99
CA VAL A 291 -11.62 3.98 6.46
C VAL A 291 -11.69 4.09 7.98
N ASP A 292 -10.66 4.67 8.59
CA ASP A 292 -10.65 5.02 10.02
C ASP A 292 -10.90 6.53 10.20
N LEU A 293 -12.12 6.91 10.57
CA LEU A 293 -12.58 8.28 10.84
C LEU A 293 -12.79 8.53 12.35
N HIS A 294 -12.18 7.72 13.22
CA HIS A 294 -12.33 7.88 14.67
C HIS A 294 -11.97 9.30 15.13
N CYS A 295 -12.85 9.95 15.89
CA CYS A 295 -12.69 11.33 16.36
C CYS A 295 -12.49 12.38 15.25
N ALA A 296 -12.78 12.08 13.98
CA ALA A 296 -12.69 13.05 12.89
C ALA A 296 -13.85 14.04 12.93
N SER A 297 -13.64 15.26 12.42
CA SER A 297 -14.74 16.18 12.12
C SER A 297 -15.23 15.98 10.70
N LEU A 298 -16.53 15.74 10.52
CA LEU A 298 -17.23 15.66 9.23
C LEU A 298 -18.42 16.63 9.22
N ALA A 299 -18.36 17.68 10.06
CA ALA A 299 -19.44 18.66 10.15
C ALA A 299 -19.68 19.29 8.78
N LEU A 300 -20.93 19.39 8.33
CA LEU A 300 -21.32 19.93 7.02
C LEU A 300 -20.79 19.16 5.80
N ALA A 301 -20.06 18.05 5.97
CA ALA A 301 -19.49 17.30 4.85
C ALA A 301 -20.56 16.63 4.00
N ASN A 302 -20.30 16.50 2.70
CA ASN A 302 -21.18 15.83 1.75
C ASN A 302 -20.67 14.42 1.42
N LEU A 303 -21.28 13.38 2.02
CA LEU A 303 -20.99 11.96 1.76
C LEU A 303 -22.10 11.29 0.93
N SER A 304 -22.82 12.04 0.11
CA SER A 304 -23.88 11.46 -0.73
C SER A 304 -23.32 10.37 -1.66
N GLY A 305 -23.96 9.20 -1.64
CA GLY A 305 -23.53 8.04 -2.44
C GLY A 305 -22.16 7.42 -2.07
N ALA A 306 -21.47 7.93 -1.04
CA ALA A 306 -20.17 7.41 -0.64
C ALA A 306 -20.24 5.96 -0.13
N ASN A 307 -19.17 5.20 -0.31
CA ASN A 307 -19.05 3.86 0.25
C ASN A 307 -18.34 3.89 1.61
N LEU A 308 -19.08 3.75 2.72
CA LEU A 308 -18.55 3.68 4.10
C LEU A 308 -18.58 2.24 4.66
N GLU A 309 -18.68 1.21 3.81
CA GLU A 309 -18.73 -0.17 4.29
C GLU A 309 -17.51 -0.51 5.17
N ASN A 310 -17.77 -1.06 6.36
CA ASN A 310 -16.75 -1.39 7.37
C ASN A 310 -15.92 -0.19 7.88
N ALA A 311 -16.37 1.05 7.64
CA ALA A 311 -15.71 2.25 8.17
C ALA A 311 -15.83 2.36 9.69
N ASN A 312 -14.84 2.96 10.34
CA ASN A 312 -14.89 3.32 11.75
C ASN A 312 -15.21 4.82 11.90
N LEU A 313 -16.42 5.17 12.33
CA LEU A 313 -16.83 6.55 12.62
C LEU A 313 -17.05 6.79 14.11
N LEU A 314 -16.52 5.97 15.02
CA LEU A 314 -16.68 6.19 16.45
C LEU A 314 -16.21 7.59 16.87
N GLU A 315 -17.02 8.31 17.65
CA GLU A 315 -16.72 9.65 18.17
C GLU A 315 -16.53 10.75 17.10
N ALA A 316 -16.81 10.46 15.82
CA ALA A 316 -16.78 11.46 14.76
C ALA A 316 -17.90 12.51 14.94
N ASN A 317 -17.61 13.77 14.61
CA ASN A 317 -18.61 14.84 14.55
C ASN A 317 -19.35 14.80 13.21
N LEU A 318 -20.62 14.41 13.22
CA LEU A 318 -21.49 14.24 12.06
C LEU A 318 -22.56 15.32 11.97
N SER A 319 -22.34 16.49 12.59
CA SER A 319 -23.30 17.59 12.59
C SER A 319 -23.59 18.09 11.18
N ASN A 320 -24.86 18.04 10.77
CA ASN A 320 -25.32 18.47 9.44
C ASN A 320 -24.64 17.73 8.26
N VAL A 321 -24.16 16.50 8.48
CA VAL A 321 -23.57 15.68 7.42
C VAL A 321 -24.64 15.19 6.44
N ASN A 322 -24.34 15.16 5.14
CA ASN A 322 -25.21 14.51 4.15
C ASN A 322 -24.78 13.05 3.92
N LEU A 323 -25.58 12.09 4.40
CA LEU A 323 -25.37 10.63 4.22
C LEU A 323 -26.38 9.98 3.25
N SER A 324 -27.03 10.79 2.40
CA SER A 324 -28.04 10.32 1.45
C SER A 324 -27.44 9.32 0.47
N GLY A 325 -28.00 8.11 0.40
CA GLY A 325 -27.50 7.06 -0.50
C GLY A 325 -26.14 6.46 -0.12
N ALA A 326 -25.51 6.88 0.98
CA ALA A 326 -24.27 6.29 1.44
C ALA A 326 -24.45 4.79 1.81
N LYS A 327 -23.47 3.96 1.45
CA LYS A 327 -23.42 2.54 1.84
C LYS A 327 -22.75 2.43 3.19
N VAL A 328 -23.42 1.84 4.17
CA VAL A 328 -22.96 1.86 5.58
C VAL A 328 -22.95 0.47 6.23
N ALA A 329 -22.98 -0.60 5.44
CA ALA A 329 -22.97 -1.95 5.98
C ALA A 329 -21.70 -2.17 6.83
N ASN A 330 -21.89 -2.64 8.06
CA ASN A 330 -20.85 -2.83 9.09
C ASN A 330 -20.07 -1.57 9.48
N ALA A 331 -20.49 -0.38 9.04
CA ALA A 331 -19.89 0.87 9.49
C ALA A 331 -20.19 1.07 10.99
N LYS A 332 -19.17 1.45 11.75
CA LYS A 332 -19.26 1.60 13.21
C LYS A 332 -19.52 3.04 13.60
N PHE A 333 -20.58 3.27 14.37
CA PHE A 333 -20.97 4.54 14.96
C PHE A 333 -21.05 4.39 16.48
N GLY A 334 -20.93 5.49 17.21
CA GLY A 334 -20.93 5.52 18.68
C GLY A 334 -20.48 6.88 19.16
N LYS A 335 -21.21 7.46 20.13
CA LYS A 335 -20.92 8.80 20.69
C LYS A 335 -20.74 9.92 19.64
N ASN A 336 -21.44 9.83 18.52
CA ASN A 336 -21.36 10.82 17.44
C ASN A 336 -22.19 12.07 17.73
N ALA A 337 -21.59 13.25 17.58
CA ALA A 337 -22.35 14.50 17.50
C ALA A 337 -23.14 14.56 16.18
N GLY A 338 -24.33 15.17 16.18
CA GLY A 338 -25.13 15.39 14.98
C GLY A 338 -26.02 14.23 14.52
N ILE A 339 -25.90 13.03 15.12
CA ILE A 339 -26.79 11.91 14.80
C ILE A 339 -28.14 12.05 15.52
N THR A 340 -29.21 12.24 14.75
CA THR A 340 -30.57 12.21 15.28
C THR A 340 -31.07 10.78 15.48
N LYS A 341 -32.14 10.60 16.25
CA LYS A 341 -32.78 9.29 16.46
C LYS A 341 -33.23 8.64 15.14
N GLU A 342 -33.78 9.43 14.23
CA GLU A 342 -34.23 8.97 12.91
C GLU A 342 -33.05 8.55 12.03
N MET A 343 -31.98 9.36 11.99
CA MET A 343 -30.75 9.01 11.28
C MET A 343 -30.17 7.69 11.79
N LYS A 344 -30.09 7.51 13.11
CA LYS A 344 -29.62 6.26 13.73
C LYS A 344 -30.44 5.05 13.27
N GLN A 345 -31.77 5.12 13.32
CA GLN A 345 -32.64 4.04 12.89
C GLN A 345 -32.45 3.70 11.40
N ASN A 346 -32.37 4.73 10.54
CA ASN A 346 -32.14 4.55 9.11
C ASN A 346 -30.77 3.92 8.80
N LEU A 347 -29.72 4.34 9.49
CA LEU A 347 -28.37 3.78 9.35
C LEU A 347 -28.34 2.31 9.79
N GLN A 348 -28.96 1.97 10.92
CA GLN A 348 -29.06 0.58 11.41
C GLN A 348 -29.80 -0.33 10.42
N GLN A 349 -30.89 0.15 9.81
CA GLN A 349 -31.61 -0.60 8.77
C GLN A 349 -30.76 -0.88 7.53
N ARG A 350 -29.78 -0.01 7.25
CA ARG A 350 -28.78 -0.18 6.16
C ARG A 350 -27.54 -0.99 6.59
N GLY A 351 -27.57 -1.60 7.77
CA GLY A 351 -26.51 -2.48 8.27
C GLY A 351 -25.41 -1.80 9.08
N ALA A 352 -25.57 -0.53 9.47
CA ALA A 352 -24.62 0.13 10.37
C ALA A 352 -24.68 -0.44 11.79
N ILE A 353 -23.54 -0.49 12.46
CA ILE A 353 -23.36 -0.95 13.84
C ILE A 353 -23.24 0.28 14.73
N PHE A 354 -24.03 0.34 15.81
CA PHE A 354 -23.88 1.37 16.85
C PHE A 354 -23.34 0.73 18.12
N GLU A 355 -22.13 1.10 18.50
CA GLU A 355 -21.51 0.76 19.78
C GLU A 355 -22.01 1.73 20.88
N GLU A 356 -22.03 1.26 22.12
CA GLU A 356 -22.59 1.99 23.28
C GLU A 356 -21.70 3.15 23.78
#